data_AF-A0AAI8BBD9-F1
#
_entry.id   AF-A0AAI8BBD9-F1
#
_cell.length_a   1.000
_cell.length_b   1.000
_cell.length_c   1.000
_cell.angle_alpha   90.00
_cell.angle_beta   90.00
_cell.angle_gamma   90.00
#
_symmetry.space_group_name_H-M   'P 1'
#
loop_
_entity.id
_entity.type
_entity.pdbx_description
1 polymer ?
#
loop_
_entity_poly.entity_id
_entity_poly.type
_entity_poly.pdbx_seq_one_letter_code
_entity_poly.pdbx_strand_id
1 'polypeptide(L)'
;MEYPIYITRHGNPRYRGTLPDFPEFDVVGDSYGALQAVAAQRVMARYDRSAHLIPSPTTDMSVLQASDLDTGDGIWRFIDIDVTRMTSSSVRIELCLPERIVHDIDRAASALHTTRDAVVSMACENAAGRSARCDGLRCEPAAKSLSEAA
;
A
#
# COMPACT_ATOMS: atom_id res chain seq x y z
N MET A 1 -13.07 8.17 9.21
CA MET A 1 -12.15 9.20 8.67
C MET A 1 -12.71 9.67 7.35
N GLU A 2 -12.59 10.97 7.03
CA GLU A 2 -13.18 11.53 5.83
C GLU A 2 -12.20 11.55 4.67
N TYR A 3 -12.51 10.82 3.61
CA TYR A 3 -11.71 10.75 2.39
C TYR A 3 -12.36 11.55 1.27
N PRO A 4 -11.58 12.31 0.47
CA PRO A 4 -12.08 12.96 -0.73
C PRO A 4 -12.52 11.93 -1.78
N ILE A 5 -13.59 12.26 -2.49
CA ILE A 5 -14.07 11.54 -3.66
C ILE A 5 -14.50 12.54 -4.74
N TYR A 6 -13.98 12.36 -5.94
CA TYR A 6 -14.40 13.12 -7.11
C TYR A 6 -15.56 12.40 -7.79
N ILE A 7 -16.71 13.05 -7.88
CA ILE A 7 -17.95 12.44 -8.38
C ILE A 7 -18.34 13.04 -9.72
N THR A 8 -18.43 12.19 -10.75
CA THR A 8 -18.92 12.54 -12.08
C THR A 8 -20.23 11.83 -12.38
N ARG A 9 -21.07 12.44 -13.24
CA ARG A 9 -22.34 11.85 -13.66
C ARG A 9 -22.10 10.93 -14.86
N HIS A 10 -22.64 9.70 -14.80
CA HIS A 10 -22.47 8.68 -15.83
C HIS A 10 -23.83 8.03 -16.19
N GLY A 11 -24.82 8.85 -16.56
CA GLY A 11 -26.18 8.42 -16.93
C GLY A 11 -27.25 8.83 -15.92
N ASN A 12 -28.40 8.13 -15.90
CA ASN A 12 -29.58 8.55 -15.13
C ASN A 12 -30.21 7.44 -14.26
N PRO A 13 -30.14 7.52 -12.91
CA PRO A 13 -29.13 8.19 -12.11
C PRO A 13 -27.97 7.22 -11.87
N ARG A 14 -26.80 7.48 -12.45
CA ARG A 14 -25.60 6.69 -12.17
C ARG A 14 -24.43 7.65 -12.01
N TYR A 15 -23.72 7.51 -10.91
CA TYR A 15 -22.56 8.31 -10.57
C TYR A 15 -21.33 7.42 -10.58
N ARG A 16 -20.21 7.99 -11.01
CA ARG A 16 -18.89 7.38 -10.85
C ARG A 16 -18.11 8.23 -9.85
N GLY A 17 -17.42 7.57 -8.93
CA GLY A 17 -16.58 8.19 -7.94
C GLY A 17 -15.15 7.66 -8.06
N THR A 18 -14.18 8.56 -8.00
CA THR A 18 -12.75 8.21 -7.99
C THR A 18 -12.12 8.83 -6.74
N LEU A 19 -11.32 8.04 -6.03
CA LEU A 19 -10.69 8.45 -4.78
C LEU A 19 -9.18 8.69 -5.02
N PRO A 20 -8.66 9.91 -4.79
CA PRO A 20 -7.24 10.20 -5.02
C PRO A 20 -6.32 9.38 -4.12
N ASP A 21 -6.74 9.13 -2.87
CA ASP A 21 -5.96 8.35 -1.90
C ASP A 21 -6.00 6.84 -2.19
N PHE A 22 -6.91 6.41 -3.08
CA PHE A 22 -7.07 5.01 -3.47
C PHE A 22 -7.20 4.88 -5.00
N PRO A 23 -6.14 5.19 -5.76
CA PRO A 23 -6.20 5.32 -7.22
C PRO A 23 -6.52 3.98 -7.93
N GLU A 24 -6.37 2.86 -7.23
CA GLU A 24 -6.72 1.53 -7.76
C GLU A 24 -8.24 1.27 -7.80
N PHE A 25 -9.06 2.11 -7.15
CA PHE A 25 -10.51 1.89 -7.04
C PHE A 25 -11.31 2.99 -7.72
N ASP A 26 -12.08 2.56 -8.72
CA ASP A 26 -13.26 3.29 -9.16
C ASP A 26 -14.51 2.71 -8.51
N VAL A 27 -15.42 3.60 -8.11
CA VAL A 27 -16.72 3.22 -7.54
C VAL A 27 -17.85 3.76 -8.40
N VAL A 28 -18.95 3.01 -8.46
CA VAL A 28 -20.14 3.37 -9.21
C VAL A 28 -21.35 3.13 -8.33
N GLY A 29 -22.33 4.03 -8.39
CA GLY A 29 -23.56 3.89 -7.62
C GLY A 29 -24.65 4.82 -8.10
N ASP A 30 -25.90 4.49 -7.77
CA ASP A 30 -27.08 5.25 -8.21
C ASP A 30 -27.42 6.41 -7.24
N SER A 31 -26.67 6.53 -6.14
CA SER A 31 -26.74 7.63 -5.18
C SER A 31 -25.37 7.87 -4.53
N TYR A 32 -25.20 9.02 -3.85
CA TYR A 32 -23.97 9.29 -3.09
C TYR A 32 -23.76 8.32 -1.93
N GLY A 33 -24.85 7.89 -1.27
CA GLY A 33 -24.77 6.85 -0.24
C GLY A 33 -24.30 5.51 -0.80
N ALA A 34 -24.73 5.16 -2.03
CA ALA A 34 -24.25 3.96 -2.70
C ALA A 34 -22.74 4.05 -3.03
N LEU A 35 -22.27 5.21 -3.51
CA LEU A 35 -20.83 5.43 -3.74
C LEU A 35 -20.02 5.25 -2.46
N GLN A 36 -20.45 5.85 -1.35
CA GLN A 36 -19.78 5.71 -0.06
C GLN A 36 -19.75 4.25 0.40
N ALA A 37 -20.88 3.53 0.30
CA ALA A 37 -20.94 2.12 0.69
C ALA A 37 -19.98 1.25 -0.13
N VAL A 38 -19.95 1.44 -1.46
CA VAL A 38 -19.05 0.69 -2.35
C VAL A 38 -17.59 1.05 -2.08
N ALA A 39 -17.27 2.32 -1.85
CA ALA A 39 -15.92 2.76 -1.50
C ALA A 39 -15.45 2.13 -0.19
N ALA A 40 -16.27 2.19 0.86
CA ALA A 40 -15.94 1.58 2.15
C ALA A 40 -15.71 0.06 2.02
N GLN A 41 -16.53 -0.65 1.24
CA GLN A 41 -16.35 -2.08 0.98
C GLN A 41 -15.03 -2.38 0.25
N ARG A 42 -14.68 -1.60 -0.77
CA ARG A 42 -13.43 -1.78 -1.55
C ARG A 42 -12.20 -1.52 -0.69
N VAL A 43 -12.20 -0.45 0.09
CA VAL A 43 -11.10 -0.13 1.03
C VAL A 43 -10.99 -1.24 2.08
N MET A 44 -12.09 -1.65 2.71
CA MET A 44 -12.07 -2.73 3.68
C MET A 44 -11.50 -4.03 3.09
N ALA A 45 -11.94 -4.42 1.89
CA ALA A 45 -11.45 -5.63 1.23
C ALA A 45 -9.94 -5.58 0.91
N ARG A 46 -9.38 -4.39 0.69
CA ARG A 46 -7.96 -4.20 0.37
C ARG A 46 -7.06 -4.15 1.60
N TYR A 47 -7.54 -3.53 2.68
CA TYR A 47 -6.71 -3.15 3.82
C TYR A 47 -6.98 -3.96 5.09
N ASP A 48 -8.17 -4.55 5.24
CA ASP A 48 -8.44 -5.38 6.41
C ASP A 48 -7.52 -6.61 6.41
N ARG A 49 -6.83 -6.83 7.53
CA ARG A 49 -5.83 -7.89 7.72
C ARG A 49 -4.74 -7.94 6.65
N SER A 50 -4.47 -6.82 5.98
CA SER A 50 -3.44 -6.75 4.95
C SER A 50 -2.18 -6.06 5.48
N ALA A 51 -1.05 -6.39 4.85
CA ALA A 51 0.22 -5.73 5.11
C ALA A 51 0.32 -4.32 4.47
N HIS A 52 -0.78 -3.75 4.02
CA HIS A 52 -0.79 -2.41 3.44
C HIS A 52 -1.17 -1.38 4.51
N LEU A 53 -0.40 -0.30 4.56
CA LEU A 53 -0.76 0.86 5.36
C LEU A 53 -1.93 1.58 4.70
N ILE A 54 -2.95 1.87 5.50
CA ILE A 54 -4.06 2.71 5.05
C ILE A 54 -3.51 4.14 4.84
N PRO A 55 -3.67 4.73 3.64
CA PRO A 55 -3.22 6.08 3.36
C PRO A 55 -4.00 7.09 4.20
N SER A 56 -3.33 8.15 4.64
CA SER A 56 -4.01 9.29 5.27
C SER A 56 -4.86 10.02 4.23
N PRO A 57 -6.04 10.56 4.59
CA PRO A 57 -6.87 11.27 3.65
C PRO A 57 -6.21 12.57 3.18
N THR A 58 -6.30 12.85 1.88
CA THR A 58 -5.90 14.15 1.33
C THR A 58 -6.97 15.19 1.64
N THR A 59 -6.67 16.14 2.52
CA THR A 59 -7.62 17.17 2.97
C THR A 59 -7.43 18.55 2.34
N ASP A 60 -6.30 18.78 1.66
CA ASP A 60 -6.02 20.07 1.01
C ASP A 60 -6.77 20.18 -0.33
N MET A 61 -7.79 21.04 -0.36
CA MET A 61 -8.58 21.28 -1.56
C MET A 61 -7.79 21.85 -2.73
N SER A 62 -6.73 22.63 -2.47
CA SER A 62 -5.88 23.20 -3.53
C SER A 62 -5.12 22.11 -4.26
N VAL A 63 -4.65 21.10 -3.51
CA VAL A 63 -4.00 19.90 -4.08
C VAL A 63 -5.01 19.07 -4.89
N LEU A 64 -6.22 18.89 -4.37
CA LEU A 64 -7.27 18.13 -5.05
C LEU A 64 -7.71 18.80 -6.37
N GLN A 65 -7.88 20.12 -6.37
CA GLN A 65 -8.27 20.89 -7.56
C GLN A 65 -7.16 20.99 -8.61
N ALA A 66 -5.89 20.90 -8.21
CA ALA A 66 -4.76 20.85 -9.11
C ALA A 66 -4.46 19.44 -9.66
N SER A 67 -5.18 18.41 -9.20
CA SER A 67 -5.01 17.03 -9.63
C SER A 67 -5.62 16.77 -11.00
N ASP A 68 -5.02 15.87 -11.78
CA ASP A 68 -5.57 15.36 -13.04
C ASP A 68 -6.94 14.68 -12.89
N LEU A 69 -7.36 14.35 -11.66
CA LEU A 69 -8.68 13.82 -11.36
C LEU A 69 -9.78 14.88 -11.47
N ASP A 70 -9.47 16.16 -11.23
CA ASP A 70 -10.46 17.23 -11.34
C ASP A 70 -10.61 17.66 -12.79
N THR A 71 -11.50 16.98 -13.51
CA THR A 71 -11.79 17.27 -14.92
C THR A 71 -12.67 18.50 -15.11
N GLY A 72 -13.11 19.17 -14.03
CA GLY A 72 -14.09 20.26 -14.05
C GLY A 72 -15.56 19.84 -14.29
N ASP A 73 -15.82 18.58 -14.63
CA ASP A 73 -17.17 18.06 -14.95
C ASP A 73 -17.86 17.35 -13.76
N GLY A 74 -17.17 17.30 -12.62
CA GLY A 74 -17.61 16.63 -11.40
C GLY A 74 -17.65 17.55 -10.19
N ILE A 75 -17.89 16.95 -9.03
CA ILE A 75 -17.84 17.63 -7.74
C ILE A 75 -16.98 16.85 -6.77
N TRP A 76 -16.24 17.58 -5.93
CA TRP A 76 -15.59 17.01 -4.76
C TRP A 76 -16.59 16.84 -3.62
N ARG A 77 -16.51 15.68 -2.96
CA ARG A 77 -17.19 15.38 -1.70
C ARG A 77 -16.18 14.73 -0.77
N PHE A 78 -16.46 14.79 0.53
CA PHE A 78 -15.78 13.96 1.51
C PHE A 78 -16.75 12.87 1.98
N ILE A 79 -16.27 11.64 2.05
CA ILE A 79 -17.03 10.49 2.51
C ILE A 79 -16.35 9.87 3.73
N ASP A 80 -17.16 9.51 4.72
CA ASP A 80 -16.63 8.83 5.89
C ASP A 80 -16.38 7.34 5.58
N ILE A 81 -15.14 6.92 5.81
CA ILE A 81 -14.70 5.54 5.79
C ILE A 81 -14.17 5.22 7.19
N ASP A 82 -14.83 4.27 7.85
CA ASP A 82 -14.42 3.80 9.17
C ASP A 82 -13.24 2.82 9.06
N VAL A 83 -12.03 3.39 9.04
CA VAL A 83 -10.78 2.64 9.03
C VAL A 83 -10.44 2.04 10.39
N THR A 84 -11.11 2.46 11.48
CA THR A 84 -10.83 1.93 12.83
C THR A 84 -11.21 0.46 12.97
N ARG A 85 -12.11 -0.01 12.08
CA ARG A 85 -12.53 -1.40 11.98
C ARG A 85 -11.56 -2.29 11.22
N MET A 86 -10.54 -1.71 10.57
CA MET A 86 -9.55 -2.44 9.79
C MET A 86 -8.31 -2.70 10.65
N THR A 87 -7.89 -3.96 10.71
CA THR A 87 -6.65 -4.31 11.43
C THR A 87 -5.52 -4.45 10.42
N SER A 88 -4.82 -3.36 10.10
CA SER A 88 -3.55 -3.47 9.35
C SER A 88 -2.50 -4.10 10.26
N SER A 89 -1.77 -5.09 9.74
CA SER A 89 -0.64 -5.69 10.46
C SER A 89 0.68 -4.94 10.22
N SER A 90 0.63 -3.80 9.53
CA SER A 90 1.81 -3.05 9.11
C SER A 90 2.14 -1.89 10.03
N VAL A 91 3.44 -1.71 10.25
CA VAL A 91 4.01 -0.63 11.06
C VAL A 91 4.76 0.33 10.15
N ARG A 92 4.51 1.63 10.30
CA ARG A 92 5.28 2.66 9.60
C ARG A 92 6.64 2.83 10.27
N ILE A 93 7.69 2.79 9.47
CA ILE A 93 9.08 3.00 9.91
C ILE A 93 9.70 4.16 9.13
N GLU A 94 10.42 5.03 9.83
CA GLU A 94 11.27 6.05 9.20
C GLU A 94 12.68 5.49 9.02
N LEU A 95 13.30 5.74 7.86
CA LEU A 95 14.58 5.14 7.47
C LEU A 95 15.40 6.08 6.60
N CYS A 96 16.71 6.09 6.81
CA CYS A 96 17.67 6.80 5.97
C CYS A 96 18.38 5.80 5.05
N LEU A 97 18.26 5.99 3.73
CA LEU A 97 18.91 5.16 2.72
C LEU A 97 19.84 6.00 1.84
N PRO A 98 20.90 5.41 1.26
CA PRO A 98 21.70 6.08 0.24
C PRO A 98 20.82 6.47 -0.96
N GLU A 99 21.06 7.65 -1.54
CA GLU A 99 20.27 8.20 -2.66
C GLU A 99 20.12 7.22 -3.83
N ARG A 100 21.20 6.53 -4.20
CA ARG A 100 21.13 5.52 -5.28
C ARG A 100 20.13 4.40 -4.98
N ILE A 101 20.01 4.00 -3.72
CA ILE A 101 19.13 2.89 -3.31
C ILE A 101 17.67 3.34 -3.40
N VAL A 102 17.37 4.57 -2.99
CA VAL A 102 16.02 5.16 -3.17
C VAL A 102 15.64 5.19 -4.65
N HIS A 103 16.56 5.64 -5.52
CA HIS A 103 16.33 5.66 -6.96
C HIS A 103 16.11 4.26 -7.55
N ASP A 104 16.84 3.24 -7.07
CA ASP A 104 16.65 1.86 -7.52
C ASP A 104 15.31 1.27 -7.05
N ILE A 105 14.86 1.61 -5.84
CA ILE A 105 13.53 1.25 -5.33
C ILE A 105 12.45 1.88 -6.22
N ASP A 106 12.57 3.16 -6.57
CA ASP A 106 11.60 3.88 -7.42
C ASP A 106 11.46 3.26 -8.80
N ARG A 107 12.61 2.93 -9.40
CA ARG A 107 12.67 2.27 -10.70
C ARG A 107 12.00 0.90 -10.67
N ALA A 108 12.27 0.12 -9.63
CA ALA A 108 11.69 -1.21 -9.43
C ALA A 108 10.18 -1.14 -9.19
N ALA A 109 9.73 -0.21 -8.34
CA ALA A 109 8.32 0.01 -8.06
C ALA A 109 7.55 0.37 -9.34
N SER A 110 8.11 1.27 -10.15
CA SER A 110 7.55 1.66 -11.44
C SER A 110 7.49 0.50 -12.43
N ALA A 111 8.58 -0.26 -12.56
CA ALA A 111 8.66 -1.39 -13.49
C ALA A 111 7.71 -2.56 -13.12
N LEU A 112 7.45 -2.74 -11.83
CA LEU A 112 6.57 -3.79 -11.31
C LEU A 112 5.14 -3.31 -11.08
N HIS A 113 4.82 -2.05 -11.38
CA HIS A 113 3.53 -1.43 -11.08
C HIS A 113 3.09 -1.64 -9.62
N THR A 114 4.03 -1.44 -8.69
CA THR A 114 3.83 -1.65 -7.24
C THR A 114 4.35 -0.46 -6.44
N THR A 115 4.24 -0.52 -5.12
CA THR A 115 4.69 0.55 -4.21
C THR A 115 6.13 0.34 -3.74
N ARG A 116 6.79 1.43 -3.29
CA ARG A 116 8.13 1.37 -2.67
C ARG A 116 8.18 0.37 -1.51
N ASP A 117 7.17 0.42 -0.62
CA ASP A 117 7.07 -0.44 0.55
C ASP A 117 6.98 -1.93 0.16
N ALA A 118 6.25 -2.25 -0.93
CA ALA A 118 6.18 -3.61 -1.44
C ALA A 118 7.55 -4.08 -1.97
N VAL A 119 8.29 -3.21 -2.69
CA VAL A 119 9.66 -3.52 -3.13
C VAL A 119 10.58 -3.78 -1.94
N VAL A 120 10.52 -2.92 -0.93
CA VAL A 120 11.33 -3.08 0.29
C VAL A 120 10.97 -4.37 1.03
N SER A 121 9.67 -4.70 1.18
CA SER A 121 9.22 -5.95 1.80
C SER A 121 9.78 -7.16 1.07
N MET A 122 9.64 -7.22 -0.27
CA MET A 122 10.18 -8.30 -1.09
C MET A 122 11.69 -8.44 -0.92
N ALA A 123 12.44 -7.33 -0.86
CA ALA A 123 13.89 -7.37 -0.64
C ALA A 123 14.25 -7.93 0.74
N CYS A 124 13.54 -7.51 1.79
CA CYS A 124 13.74 -7.99 3.15
C CYS A 124 13.41 -9.49 3.30
N GLU A 125 12.29 -9.95 2.73
CA GLU A 125 11.89 -11.36 2.74
C GLU A 125 12.93 -12.24 2.02
N ASN A 126 13.43 -11.78 0.87
CA ASN A 126 14.49 -12.46 0.12
C ASN A 126 15.81 -12.53 0.91
N ALA A 127 16.18 -11.44 1.61
CA ALA A 127 17.39 -11.41 2.43
C ALA A 127 17.26 -12.36 3.64
N ALA A 128 16.13 -12.32 4.35
CA ALA A 128 15.86 -13.20 5.50
C ALA A 128 15.82 -14.69 5.09
N GLY A 129 15.18 -15.00 3.97
CA GLY A 129 15.12 -16.36 3.42
C GLY A 129 16.48 -16.91 2.95
N ARG A 130 17.42 -16.04 2.56
CA ARG A 130 18.80 -16.42 2.24
C ARG A 130 19.63 -16.69 3.50
N SER A 131 19.46 -15.89 4.55
CA SER A 131 20.15 -16.10 5.83
C SER A 131 19.75 -17.44 6.48
N ALA A 132 18.46 -17.79 6.45
CA ALA A 132 17.97 -19.07 6.98
C ALA A 132 18.57 -20.32 6.28
N ARG A 133 18.92 -20.21 4.99
CA ARG A 133 19.58 -21.31 4.26
C ARG A 133 21.07 -21.42 4.55
N CYS A 134 21.72 -20.34 4.98
CA CYS A 134 23.15 -20.31 5.27
C CYS A 134 23.47 -20.89 6.65
N ASP A 135 22.57 -20.73 7.63
CA ASP A 135 22.74 -21.30 8.98
C ASP A 135 22.65 -22.84 9.01
N GLY A 136 21.99 -23.47 8.04
CA GLY A 136 21.91 -24.93 7.94
C GLY A 136 23.20 -25.63 7.47
N LEU A 137 24.17 -24.89 6.92
CA LEU A 137 25.42 -25.46 6.38
C LEU A 137 26.61 -25.37 7.35
N ARG A 138 26.40 -24.81 8.55
CA ARG A 138 27.47 -24.52 9.51
C ARG A 138 27.41 -25.41 10.76
N CYS A 139 27.20 -26.71 10.58
CA CYS A 139 27.28 -27.70 11.67
C CYS A 139 28.05 -28.95 11.23
N GLU A 140 29.38 -28.87 11.13
CA GLU A 140 30.29 -29.99 11.46
C GLU A 140 31.68 -29.41 11.80
N PRO A 141 32.11 -29.41 13.07
CA PRO A 141 33.53 -29.36 13.38
C PRO A 141 34.06 -30.80 13.34
N ALA A 142 34.87 -31.12 12.33
CA ALA A 142 35.68 -32.33 12.31
C ALA A 142 36.71 -32.24 13.46
N ALA A 143 36.37 -32.82 14.61
CA ALA A 143 37.28 -32.99 15.72
C ALA A 143 38.41 -33.94 15.30
N LYS A 144 39.62 -33.40 15.09
CA LYS A 144 40.84 -34.19 15.02
C LYS A 144 41.09 -34.79 16.41
N SER A 145 40.83 -36.09 16.58
CA SER A 145 41.38 -36.85 17.70
C SER A 145 42.90 -36.95 17.54
N LEU A 146 43.62 -36.08 18.24
CA LEU A 146 44.96 -36.38 18.73
C LEU A 146 44.80 -37.30 19.94
N SER A 147 45.27 -38.53 19.82
CA SER A 147 45.56 -39.40 20.96
C SER A 147 47.03 -39.77 20.87
N GLU A 148 47.86 -38.99 21.56
CA GLU A 148 49.12 -39.49 22.13
C GLU A 148 48.78 -40.37 23.33
N ALA A 149 49.40 -41.55 23.43
CA ALA A 149 50.21 -41.95 24.58
C ALA A 149 50.63 -43.43 24.51
N ALA A 150 51.89 -43.63 24.95
CA ALA A 150 52.61 -44.87 25.28
C ALA A 150 53.40 -45.55 24.15
#